data_AF-A0AA35ZV48-F1
#
_entry.id   AF-A0AA35ZV48-F1
#
_cell.length_a   1.000
_cell.length_b   1.000
_cell.length_c   1.000
_cell.angle_alpha   90.00
_cell.angle_beta   90.00
_cell.angle_gamma   90.00
#
_symmetry.space_group_name_H-M   'P 1'
#
loop_
_entity.id
_entity.type
_entity.pdbx_description
1 polymer ?
#
loop_
_entity_poly.entity_id
_entity_poly.type
_entity_poly.pdbx_seq_one_letter_code
_entity_poly.pdbx_strand_id
1 'polypeptide(L)'
;MANDLQYAATQVAPYLLAVAGRLCYIGAYLAELAAVKSEHNELVEKVQNLESEKEAFVERLELRDDQFTSKVSRRKSLEVDLALVLQKGVVRVVDRVIKSSEFALRIRRVKAAYVAASVEKGKQVACTQSVGNSPGSSNPDTVAQSIDTMHAAIRAFAETDFMSYLHFGARPS
;
A
#
# COMPACT_ATOMS: atom_id res chain seq x y z
N MET A 1 -18.00 98.18 -38.68
CA MET A 1 -18.30 96.86 -39.29
C MET A 1 -17.09 95.94 -39.33
N ALA A 2 -15.97 96.27 -40.01
CA ALA A 2 -14.79 95.38 -39.99
C ALA A 2 -14.15 95.22 -38.59
N ASN A 3 -14.08 96.31 -37.80
CA ASN A 3 -13.49 96.29 -36.46
C ASN A 3 -14.32 95.49 -35.43
N ASP A 4 -15.65 95.49 -35.57
CA ASP A 4 -16.56 94.81 -34.65
C ASP A 4 -16.46 93.28 -34.79
N LEU A 5 -16.30 92.81 -36.04
CA LEU A 5 -16.11 91.40 -36.35
C LEU A 5 -14.78 90.87 -35.78
N GLN A 6 -13.73 91.67 -35.90
CA GLN A 6 -12.40 91.31 -35.39
C GLN A 6 -12.34 91.31 -33.86
N TYR A 7 -13.05 92.23 -33.22
CA TYR A 7 -13.19 92.26 -31.76
C TYR A 7 -13.97 91.04 -31.24
N ALA A 8 -15.10 90.68 -31.87
CA ALA A 8 -15.87 89.50 -31.52
C ALA A 8 -15.07 88.20 -31.71
N ALA A 9 -14.31 88.07 -32.81
CA ALA A 9 -13.45 86.93 -33.05
C ALA A 9 -12.36 86.77 -31.97
N THR A 10 -11.76 87.89 -31.54
CA THR A 10 -10.73 87.90 -30.49
C THR A 10 -11.28 87.47 -29.13
N GLN A 11 -12.52 87.85 -28.82
CA GLN A 11 -13.20 87.45 -27.58
C GLN A 11 -13.61 85.97 -27.56
N VAL A 12 -14.02 85.41 -28.70
CA VAL A 12 -14.56 84.03 -28.79
C VAL A 12 -13.46 82.97 -28.98
N ALA A 13 -12.36 83.32 -29.65
CA ALA A 13 -11.24 82.42 -29.91
C ALA A 13 -10.70 81.64 -28.69
N PRO A 14 -10.46 82.24 -27.50
CA PRO A 14 -9.95 81.50 -26.34
C PRO A 14 -10.94 80.46 -25.81
N TYR A 15 -12.25 80.74 -25.88
CA TYR A 15 -13.28 79.78 -25.48
C TYR A 15 -13.32 78.59 -26.44
N LEU A 16 -13.26 78.83 -27.75
CA LEU A 16 -13.20 77.77 -28.75
C LEU A 16 -11.96 76.89 -28.57
N LEU A 17 -10.80 77.49 -28.28
CA LEU A 17 -9.56 76.74 -28.01
C LEU A 17 -9.68 75.89 -26.74
N ALA A 18 -10.25 76.44 -25.66
CA ALA A 18 -10.47 75.69 -24.42
C ALA A 18 -11.44 74.52 -24.62
N VAL A 19 -12.51 74.72 -25.40
CA VAL A 19 -13.45 73.66 -25.78
C VAL A 19 -12.76 72.59 -26.61
N ALA A 20 -11.96 72.97 -27.61
CA ALA A 20 -11.20 72.04 -28.43
C ALA A 20 -10.23 71.19 -27.58
N GLY A 21 -9.50 71.81 -26.65
CA GLY A 21 -8.61 71.09 -25.74
C GLY A 21 -9.34 70.08 -24.86
N ARG A 22 -10.52 70.44 -24.33
CA ARG A 22 -11.36 69.50 -23.55
C ARG A 22 -11.88 68.35 -24.40
N LEU A 23 -12.30 68.61 -25.64
CA LEU A 23 -12.74 67.57 -26.56
C LEU A 23 -11.60 66.59 -26.91
N CYS A 24 -10.38 67.09 -27.13
CA CYS A 24 -9.21 66.25 -27.33
C CYS A 24 -8.92 65.38 -26.10
N TYR A 25 -8.97 65.95 -24.90
CA TYR A 25 -8.78 65.22 -23.65
C TYR A 25 -9.83 64.11 -23.47
N ILE A 26 -11.11 64.42 -23.68
CA ILE A 26 -12.20 63.43 -23.62
C ILE A 26 -11.99 62.32 -24.66
N GLY A 27 -11.56 62.68 -25.88
CA GLY A 27 -11.26 61.72 -26.93
C GLY A 27 -10.15 60.73 -26.52
N ALA A 28 -9.07 61.22 -25.93
CA ALA A 28 -7.99 60.37 -25.42
C ALA A 28 -8.49 59.43 -24.31
N TYR A 29 -9.26 59.95 -23.35
CA TYR A 29 -9.82 59.15 -22.26
C TYR A 29 -10.78 58.07 -22.76
N LEU A 30 -11.60 58.37 -23.77
CA LEU A 30 -12.49 57.38 -24.39
C LEU A 30 -11.71 56.27 -25.12
N ALA A 31 -10.58 56.61 -25.75
CA ALA A 31 -9.72 55.62 -26.38
C ALA A 31 -9.07 54.68 -25.35
N GLU A 32 -8.57 55.22 -24.24
CA GLU A 32 -8.05 54.42 -23.13
C GLU A 32 -9.14 53.53 -22.51
N LEU A 33 -10.34 54.07 -22.28
CA LEU A 33 -11.46 53.30 -21.77
C LEU A 33 -11.85 52.14 -22.71
N ALA A 34 -11.81 52.37 -24.03
CA ALA A 34 -12.05 51.33 -25.01
C ALA A 34 -10.99 50.23 -24.97
N ALA A 35 -9.71 50.60 -24.79
CA ALA A 35 -8.61 49.64 -24.63
C ALA A 35 -8.79 48.78 -23.37
N VAL A 36 -9.04 49.41 -22.22
CA VAL A 36 -9.30 48.71 -20.94
C VAL A 36 -10.51 47.79 -21.04
N LYS A 37 -11.57 48.21 -21.74
CA LYS A 37 -12.75 47.37 -21.97
C LYS A 37 -12.42 46.14 -22.83
N SER A 38 -11.57 46.30 -23.83
CA SER A 38 -11.10 45.17 -24.66
C SER A 38 -10.31 44.17 -23.83
N GLU A 39 -9.35 44.64 -23.02
CA GLU A 39 -8.56 43.77 -22.13
C GLU A 39 -9.43 43.07 -21.09
N HIS A 40 -10.41 43.77 -20.52
CA HIS A 40 -11.35 43.18 -19.58
C HIS A 40 -12.15 42.03 -20.22
N ASN A 41 -12.64 42.22 -21.45
CA ASN A 41 -13.38 41.17 -22.15
C ASN A 41 -12.51 39.94 -22.44
N GLU A 42 -11.25 40.15 -22.85
CA GLU A 42 -10.30 39.06 -23.07
C GLU A 42 -10.03 38.29 -21.76
N LEU A 43 -9.88 39.01 -20.64
CA LEU A 43 -9.68 38.38 -19.34
C LEU A 43 -10.91 37.59 -18.89
N VAL A 44 -12.13 38.11 -19.13
CA VAL A 44 -13.38 37.40 -18.83
C VAL A 44 -13.46 36.09 -19.61
N GLU A 45 -13.12 36.09 -20.90
CA GLU A 45 -13.09 34.87 -21.72
C GLU A 45 -12.07 33.86 -21.20
N LYS A 46 -10.86 34.32 -20.82
CA LYS A 46 -9.84 33.45 -20.20
C LYS A 46 -10.32 32.83 -18.90
N VAL A 47 -11.00 33.60 -18.04
CA VAL A 47 -11.56 33.10 -16.78
C VAL A 47 -12.60 32.02 -17.04
N GLN A 48 -13.53 32.26 -17.97
CA GLN A 48 -14.55 31.28 -18.34
C GLN A 48 -13.94 29.99 -18.89
N ASN A 49 -12.93 30.09 -19.75
CA ASN A 49 -12.20 28.93 -20.27
C ASN A 49 -11.53 28.15 -19.15
N LEU A 50 -10.83 28.82 -18.23
CA LEU A 50 -10.17 28.17 -17.09
C LEU A 50 -11.17 27.54 -16.12
N GLU A 51 -12.34 28.14 -15.91
CA GLU A 51 -13.42 27.56 -15.12
C GLU A 51 -13.93 26.27 -15.76
N SER A 52 -14.18 26.26 -17.07
CA SER A 52 -14.60 25.04 -17.78
C SER A 52 -13.53 23.94 -17.75
N GLU A 53 -12.25 24.31 -17.88
CA GLU A 53 -11.14 23.36 -17.80
C GLU A 53 -11.00 22.77 -16.39
N LYS A 54 -11.15 23.61 -15.35
CA LYS A 54 -11.17 23.19 -13.96
C LYS A 54 -12.30 22.19 -13.70
N GLU A 55 -13.51 22.44 -14.18
CA GLU A 55 -14.64 21.51 -14.03
C GLU A 55 -14.34 20.16 -14.70
N ALA A 56 -13.81 20.17 -15.93
CA ALA A 56 -13.40 18.95 -16.62
C ALA A 56 -12.24 18.21 -15.92
N PHE A 57 -11.37 18.92 -15.19
CA PHE A 57 -10.36 18.27 -14.34
C PHE A 57 -10.97 17.63 -13.09
N VAL A 58 -11.94 18.28 -12.45
CA VAL A 58 -12.65 17.74 -11.28
C VAL A 58 -13.37 16.44 -11.66
N GLU A 59 -14.12 16.42 -12.76
CA GLU A 59 -14.82 15.22 -13.24
C GLU A 59 -13.85 14.05 -13.50
N ARG A 60 -12.68 14.35 -14.10
CA ARG A 60 -11.64 13.34 -14.34
C ARG A 60 -11.02 12.79 -13.05
N LEU A 61 -10.94 13.61 -11.99
CA LEU A 61 -10.46 13.16 -10.68
C LEU A 61 -11.49 12.26 -10.00
N GLU A 62 -12.76 12.65 -10.00
CA GLU A 62 -13.85 11.83 -9.44
C GLU A 62 -13.92 10.45 -10.10
N LEU A 63 -13.87 10.39 -11.43
CA LEU A 63 -13.85 9.13 -12.17
C LEU A 63 -12.63 8.25 -11.80
N ARG A 64 -11.47 8.87 -11.57
CA ARG A 64 -10.26 8.15 -11.17
C ARG A 64 -10.38 7.59 -9.76
N ASP A 65 -10.95 8.35 -8.84
CA ASP A 65 -11.15 7.94 -7.45
C ASP A 65 -12.15 6.78 -7.37
N ASP A 66 -13.22 6.81 -8.15
CA ASP A 66 -14.16 5.69 -8.29
C ASP A 66 -13.46 4.43 -8.83
N GLN A 67 -12.63 4.59 -9.87
CA GLN A 67 -11.86 3.48 -10.42
C GLN A 67 -10.88 2.91 -9.39
N PHE A 68 -10.21 3.77 -8.61
CA PHE A 68 -9.30 3.35 -7.56
C PHE A 68 -10.04 2.59 -6.46
N THR A 69 -11.18 3.10 -6.00
CA THR A 69 -12.03 2.48 -4.98
C THR A 69 -12.53 1.10 -5.42
N SER A 70 -12.93 0.97 -6.69
CA SER A 70 -13.31 -0.31 -7.30
C SER A 70 -12.13 -1.30 -7.34
N LYS A 71 -10.94 -0.87 -7.75
CA LYS A 71 -9.73 -1.71 -7.76
C LYS A 71 -9.32 -2.17 -6.36
N VAL A 72 -9.41 -1.29 -5.36
CA VAL A 72 -9.12 -1.64 -3.96
C VAL A 72 -10.12 -2.68 -3.45
N SER A 73 -11.41 -2.52 -3.74
CA SER A 73 -12.43 -3.49 -3.36
C SER A 73 -12.21 -4.85 -4.03
N ARG A 74 -11.89 -4.86 -5.33
CA ARG A 74 -11.55 -6.08 -6.06
C ARG A 74 -10.31 -6.76 -5.47
N ARG A 75 -9.27 -6.00 -5.13
CA ARG A 75 -8.06 -6.55 -4.51
C ARG A 75 -8.36 -7.18 -3.16
N LYS A 76 -9.13 -6.53 -2.29
CA LYS A 76 -9.56 -7.09 -1.00
C LYS A 76 -10.33 -8.41 -1.18
N SER A 77 -11.23 -8.46 -2.16
CA SER A 77 -11.93 -9.72 -2.50
C SER A 77 -10.96 -10.82 -2.90
N LEU A 78 -10.00 -10.52 -3.79
CA LEU A 78 -8.99 -11.48 -4.23
C LEU A 78 -8.07 -11.95 -3.10
N GLU A 79 -7.74 -11.07 -2.15
CA GLU A 79 -6.95 -11.43 -0.96
C GLU A 79 -7.71 -12.41 -0.06
N VAL A 80 -9.02 -12.20 0.12
CA VAL A 80 -9.88 -13.14 0.85
C VAL A 80 -9.98 -14.49 0.12
N ASP A 81 -10.19 -14.47 -1.20
CA ASP A 81 -10.26 -15.69 -2.02
C ASP A 81 -8.94 -16.48 -1.96
N LEU A 82 -7.81 -15.80 -2.07
CA LEU A 82 -6.48 -16.41 -1.97
C LEU A 82 -6.26 -17.02 -0.59
N ALA A 83 -6.61 -16.31 0.48
CA ALA A 83 -6.51 -16.84 1.84
C ALA A 83 -7.33 -18.12 2.02
N LEU A 84 -8.54 -18.17 1.47
CA LEU A 84 -9.39 -19.36 1.50
C LEU A 84 -8.78 -20.54 0.72
N VAL A 85 -8.21 -20.28 -0.46
CA VAL A 85 -7.53 -21.31 -1.27
C VAL A 85 -6.32 -21.87 -0.53
N LEU A 86 -5.50 -21.00 0.05
CA LEU A 86 -4.35 -21.40 0.87
C LEU A 86 -4.78 -22.21 2.08
N GLN A 87 -5.82 -21.78 2.81
CA GLN A 87 -6.35 -22.52 3.96
C GLN A 87 -6.82 -23.93 3.56
N LYS A 88 -7.59 -24.06 2.47
CA LYS A 88 -8.02 -25.36 1.94
C LYS A 88 -6.82 -26.21 1.49
N GLY A 89 -5.80 -25.59 0.89
CA GLY A 89 -4.54 -26.25 0.53
C GLY A 89 -3.84 -26.84 1.76
N VAL A 90 -3.62 -26.03 2.79
CA VAL A 90 -2.98 -26.45 4.05
C VAL A 90 -3.76 -27.57 4.71
N VAL A 91 -5.09 -27.45 4.83
CA VAL A 91 -5.95 -28.50 5.42
C VAL A 91 -5.78 -29.83 4.68
N ARG A 92 -5.74 -29.81 3.34
CA ARG A 92 -5.52 -31.03 2.53
C ARG A 92 -4.14 -31.65 2.76
N VAL A 93 -3.10 -30.83 2.89
CA VAL A 93 -1.74 -31.33 3.18
C VAL A 93 -1.71 -31.98 4.57
N VAL A 94 -2.26 -31.31 5.59
CA VAL A 94 -2.33 -31.83 6.96
C VAL A 94 -3.12 -33.15 7.01
N ASP A 95 -4.29 -33.21 6.38
CA ASP A 95 -5.11 -34.43 6.32
C ASP A 95 -4.35 -35.59 5.66
N ARG A 96 -3.59 -35.32 4.59
CA ARG A 96 -2.73 -36.31 3.92
C ARG A 96 -1.61 -36.80 4.83
N VAL A 97 -0.94 -35.91 5.56
CA VAL A 97 0.13 -36.28 6.49
C VAL A 97 -0.41 -37.14 7.64
N ILE A 98 -1.55 -36.76 8.22
CA ILE A 98 -2.21 -37.52 9.29
C ILE A 98 -2.59 -38.93 8.80
N LYS A 99 -3.11 -39.03 7.57
CA LYS A 99 -3.47 -40.31 6.94
C LYS A 99 -2.29 -41.12 6.43
N SER A 100 -1.07 -40.58 6.45
CA SER A 100 0.12 -41.28 5.96
C SER A 100 0.50 -42.43 6.89
N SER A 101 0.49 -43.65 6.34
CA SER A 101 0.94 -44.86 7.03
C SER A 101 2.43 -44.78 7.40
N GLU A 102 3.24 -44.11 6.59
CA GLU A 102 4.66 -43.87 6.87
C GLU A 102 4.83 -42.95 8.07
N PHE A 103 4.04 -41.88 8.14
CA PHE A 103 4.04 -40.97 9.29
C PHE A 103 3.64 -41.72 10.57
N ALA A 104 2.55 -42.49 10.53
CA ALA A 104 2.11 -43.31 11.65
C ALA A 104 3.17 -44.34 12.10
N LEU A 105 3.85 -44.98 11.14
CA LEU A 105 4.93 -45.94 11.43
C LEU A 105 6.13 -45.25 12.09
N ARG A 106 6.53 -44.06 11.61
CA ARG A 106 7.61 -43.27 12.20
C ARG A 106 7.28 -42.86 13.64
N ILE A 107 6.08 -42.35 13.91
CA ILE A 107 5.62 -42.02 15.27
C ILE A 107 5.68 -43.25 16.18
N ARG A 108 5.24 -44.42 15.69
CA ARG A 108 5.33 -45.68 16.45
C ARG A 108 6.79 -46.04 16.80
N ARG A 109 7.73 -45.88 15.86
CA ARG A 109 9.15 -46.15 16.09
C ARG A 109 9.76 -45.21 17.13
N VAL A 110 9.46 -43.91 17.04
CA VAL A 110 9.92 -42.90 18.03
C VAL A 110 9.39 -43.24 19.43
N LYS A 111 8.09 -43.58 19.53
CA LYS A 111 7.49 -44.00 20.80
C LYS A 111 8.18 -45.25 21.37
N ALA A 112 8.49 -46.24 20.53
CA ALA A 112 9.20 -47.44 20.96
C ALA A 112 10.61 -47.13 21.48
N ALA A 113 11.36 -46.28 20.77
CA ALA A 113 12.69 -45.85 21.20
C ALA A 113 12.66 -45.08 22.53
N TYR A 114 11.67 -44.20 22.73
CA TYR A 114 11.48 -43.48 23.98
C TYR A 114 11.19 -44.41 25.17
N VAL A 115 10.29 -45.39 24.98
CA VAL A 115 9.98 -46.38 26.01
C VAL A 115 11.23 -47.20 26.35
N ALA A 116 11.97 -47.67 25.35
CA ALA A 116 13.21 -48.43 25.56
C ALA A 116 14.24 -47.60 26.35
N ALA A 117 14.47 -46.34 25.95
CA ALA A 117 15.41 -45.44 26.64
C ALA A 117 14.99 -45.15 28.10
N SER A 118 13.68 -45.03 28.35
CA SER A 118 13.15 -44.80 29.70
C SER A 118 13.33 -46.01 30.62
N VAL A 119 13.18 -47.22 30.06
CA VAL A 119 13.43 -48.48 30.79
C VAL A 119 14.93 -48.66 31.06
N GLU A 120 15.79 -48.38 30.10
CA GLU A 120 17.25 -48.44 30.25
C GLU A 120 17.73 -47.51 31.38
N LYS A 121 17.24 -46.25 31.40
CA LYS A 121 17.50 -45.31 32.49
C LYS A 121 17.00 -45.83 33.84
N GLY A 122 15.81 -46.42 33.89
CA GLY A 122 15.28 -47.03 35.12
C GLY A 122 16.16 -48.17 35.65
N LYS A 123 16.69 -49.02 34.76
CA LYS A 123 17.64 -50.08 35.13
C LYS A 123 18.98 -49.55 35.62
N GLN A 124 19.52 -48.51 34.99
CA GLN A 124 20.75 -47.86 35.46
C GLN A 124 20.58 -47.28 36.88
N VAL A 125 19.47 -46.59 37.16
CA VAL A 125 19.18 -46.07 38.50
C VAL A 125 19.06 -47.20 39.54
N ALA A 126 18.44 -48.33 39.17
CA ALA A 126 18.34 -49.50 40.03
C ALA A 126 19.69 -50.21 40.29
N CYS A 127 20.59 -50.26 39.31
CA CYS A 127 21.95 -50.81 39.49
C CYS A 127 22.86 -49.91 40.34
N THR A 128 22.71 -48.58 40.26
CA THR A 128 23.51 -47.65 41.08
C THR A 128 23.10 -47.60 42.54
N GLN A 129 21.94 -48.14 42.92
CA GLN A 129 21.50 -48.21 44.33
C GLN A 129 22.03 -49.45 45.07
N SER A 130 22.69 -50.39 44.38
CA SER A 130 23.16 -51.66 44.98
C SER A 130 24.63 -51.66 45.42
N VAL A 131 25.41 -50.59 45.21
CA VAL A 131 26.81 -50.52 45.68
C VAL A 131 27.06 -49.11 46.25
N GLY A 132 27.60 -49.07 47.46
CA GLY A 132 27.54 -47.94 48.38
C GLY A 132 28.14 -46.61 47.92
N ASN A 133 27.57 -45.55 48.51
CA ASN A 133 28.11 -44.21 48.75
C ASN A 133 29.05 -43.60 47.69
N SER A 134 28.51 -42.82 46.76
CA SER A 134 29.14 -41.57 46.29
C SER A 134 28.11 -40.64 45.61
N PRO A 135 28.02 -39.35 45.97
CA PRO A 135 27.12 -38.39 45.32
C PRO A 135 27.73 -37.95 43.98
N GLY A 136 27.62 -38.81 42.97
CA GLY A 136 27.96 -38.47 41.59
C GLY A 136 26.80 -37.74 40.94
N SER A 137 26.96 -36.43 40.73
CA SER A 137 26.02 -35.58 40.00
C SER A 137 25.67 -36.19 38.64
N SER A 138 24.38 -36.46 38.40
CA SER A 138 23.89 -36.67 37.04
C SER A 138 24.16 -35.39 36.27
N ASN A 139 25.16 -35.44 35.38
CA ASN A 139 25.66 -34.25 34.71
C ASN A 139 24.51 -33.63 33.89
N PRO A 140 24.01 -32.44 34.26
CA PRO A 140 22.83 -31.81 33.64
C PRO A 140 23.02 -31.62 32.13
N ASP A 141 24.27 -31.53 31.69
CA ASP A 141 24.69 -31.49 30.29
C ASP A 141 24.16 -32.66 29.46
N THR A 142 24.00 -33.85 30.05
CA THR A 142 23.53 -35.04 29.30
C THR A 142 22.04 -34.94 28.95
N VAL A 143 21.25 -34.30 29.81
CA VAL A 143 19.81 -34.08 29.55
C VAL A 143 19.63 -32.93 28.58
N ALA A 144 20.41 -31.86 28.74
CA ALA A 144 20.44 -30.74 27.78
C ALA A 144 20.82 -31.23 26.37
N GLN A 145 21.86 -32.04 26.25
CA GLN A 145 22.33 -32.59 24.98
C GLN A 145 21.29 -33.51 24.33
N SER A 146 20.51 -34.25 25.13
CA SER A 146 19.39 -35.06 24.62
C SER A 146 18.23 -34.21 24.10
N ILE A 147 17.92 -33.08 24.74
CA ILE A 147 16.86 -32.16 24.31
C ILE A 147 17.28 -31.47 23.01
N ASP A 148 18.53 -31.00 22.94
CA ASP A 148 19.08 -30.37 21.73
C ASP A 148 19.09 -31.33 20.54
N THR A 149 19.45 -32.59 20.77
CA THR A 149 19.43 -33.62 19.72
C THR A 149 17.99 -33.90 19.24
N MET A 150 17.01 -33.92 20.14
CA MET A 150 15.59 -34.04 19.78
C MET A 150 15.11 -32.82 18.98
N HIS A 151 15.44 -31.61 19.43
CA HIS A 151 15.09 -30.37 18.72
C HIS A 151 15.71 -30.31 17.32
N ALA A 152 16.97 -30.73 17.18
CA ALA A 152 17.65 -30.81 15.90
C ALA A 152 16.99 -31.84 14.96
N ALA A 153 16.61 -33.01 15.47
CA ALA A 153 15.93 -34.05 14.69
C ALA A 153 14.53 -33.60 14.23
N ILE A 154 13.76 -32.93 15.11
CA ILE A 154 12.45 -32.36 14.75
C ILE A 154 12.61 -31.26 13.69
N ARG A 155 13.62 -30.39 13.81
CA ARG A 155 13.92 -29.34 12.83
C ARG A 155 14.31 -29.93 11.47
N ALA A 156 15.24 -30.90 11.45
CA ALA A 156 15.67 -31.56 10.23
C ALA A 156 14.51 -32.30 9.53
N PHE A 157 13.61 -32.90 10.31
CA PHE A 157 12.38 -33.51 9.80
C PHE A 157 11.45 -32.47 9.17
N ALA A 158 11.24 -31.33 9.85
CA ALA A 158 10.42 -30.25 9.33
C ALA A 158 10.98 -29.67 8.02
N GLU A 159 12.30 -29.51 7.90
CA GLU A 159 12.95 -28.96 6.71
C GLU A 159 12.91 -29.92 5.50
N THR A 160 13.10 -31.23 5.73
CA THR A 160 13.19 -32.21 4.63
C THR A 160 11.83 -32.73 4.15
N ASP A 161 10.90 -33.04 5.06
CA ASP A 161 9.62 -33.63 4.66
C ASP A 161 8.64 -32.54 4.18
N PHE A 162 8.52 -31.37 4.83
CA PHE A 162 7.55 -30.35 4.39
C PHE A 162 7.82 -29.83 2.97
N MET A 163 9.10 -29.64 2.61
CA MET A 163 9.46 -29.19 1.25
C MET A 163 9.07 -30.22 0.19
N SER A 164 9.21 -31.52 0.50
CA SER A 164 8.79 -32.60 -0.40
C SER A 164 7.27 -32.64 -0.59
N TYR A 165 6.48 -32.42 0.46
CA TYR A 165 5.02 -32.39 0.38
C TYR A 165 4.48 -31.13 -0.32
N LEU A 166 5.20 -30.00 -0.26
CA LEU A 166 4.86 -28.78 -0.99
C LEU A 166 5.03 -28.93 -2.51
N HIS A 167 5.98 -29.74 -2.98
CA HIS A 167 6.18 -29.99 -4.41
C HIS A 167 5.11 -30.90 -5.04
N PHE A 168 4.33 -31.64 -4.25
CA PHE A 168 3.21 -32.45 -4.74
C PHE A 168 1.92 -31.64 -5.03
N GLY A 169 1.93 -30.32 -4.82
CA GLY A 169 0.84 -29.41 -5.20
C GLY A 169 0.76 -29.12 -6.70
N ALA A 170 1.78 -29.47 -7.48
CA ALA A 170 1.80 -29.30 -8.93
C ALA A 170 1.50 -30.64 -9.63
N ARG A 171 0.22 -31.04 -9.68
CA ARG A 171 -0.23 -31.98 -10.71
C ARG A 171 -1.17 -31.23 -11.65
N PRO A 172 -0.87 -31.16 -12.96
CA PRO A 172 -1.80 -30.59 -13.93
C PRO A 172 -3.02 -31.52 -14.02
N SER A 173 -4.20 -30.93 -13.87
CA SER A 173 -5.48 -31.50 -14.34
C SER A 173 -5.62 -31.28 -15.83
#